data_AF-A0A2U9IC79-F1
#
_entry.id   AF-A0A2U9IC79-F1
#
_cell.length_a   1.000
_cell.length_b   1.000
_cell.length_c   1.000
_cell.angle_alpha   90.00
_cell.angle_beta   90.00
_cell.angle_gamma   90.00
#
_symmetry.space_group_name_H-M   'P 1'
#
loop_
_entity.id
_entity.type
_entity.pdbx_description
1 polymer ?
#
loop_
_entity_poly.entity_id
_entity_poly.type
_entity_poly.pdbx_seq_one_letter_code
_entity_poly.pdbx_strand_id
1 'polypeptide(L)'
;MIKSTAYKVYWTGRYLERIENIARFGVYLANNGISIQEMNNILGVKDAFLYISNEFQLLREDIRGFGDEAVMNALSSLETTIYAKRDNLSKYFADILNTIIYLENMVEENLKPQFVSIMPKKQEEIGSQEKIKKS
;
A
#
# COMPACT_ATOMS: atom_id res chain seq x y z
N MET A 1 4.81 -5.54 23.05
CA MET A 1 3.70 -4.56 23.13
C MET A 1 3.04 -4.52 21.76
N ILE A 2 1.75 -4.81 21.65
CA ILE A 2 1.03 -4.79 20.36
C ILE A 2 0.74 -3.32 20.03
N LYS A 3 1.22 -2.85 18.86
CA LYS A 3 0.98 -1.48 18.36
C LYS A 3 -0.49 -1.29 18.02
N SER A 4 -1.03 -0.09 18.24
CA SER A 4 -2.42 0.25 17.89
C SER A 4 -2.63 0.28 16.37
N THR A 5 -3.88 0.09 15.92
CA THR A 5 -4.22 0.18 14.49
C THR A 5 -3.89 1.56 13.92
N ALA A 6 -4.18 2.64 14.65
CA ALA A 6 -3.84 4.00 14.22
C ALA A 6 -2.32 4.19 14.03
N TYR A 7 -1.51 3.63 14.93
CA TYR A 7 -0.06 3.63 14.77
C TYR A 7 0.35 2.91 13.48
N LYS A 8 -0.21 1.73 13.21
CA LYS A 8 0.12 0.93 12.03
C LYS A 8 -0.25 1.67 10.74
N VAL A 9 -1.46 2.24 10.67
CA VAL A 9 -1.90 3.06 9.51
C VAL A 9 -0.96 4.24 9.28
N TYR A 10 -0.61 4.98 10.32
CA TYR A 10 0.30 6.11 10.21
C TYR A 10 1.66 5.69 9.65
N TRP A 11 2.27 4.66 10.23
CA TRP A 11 3.60 4.22 9.80
C TRP A 11 3.60 3.56 8.42
N THR A 12 2.56 2.80 8.08
CA THR A 12 2.32 2.31 6.72
C THR A 12 2.40 3.45 5.70
N GLY A 13 1.66 4.54 5.93
CA GLY A 13 1.69 5.70 5.03
C GLY A 13 3.10 6.30 4.90
N ARG A 14 3.83 6.44 6.03
CA ARG A 14 5.20 6.98 6.02
C ARG A 14 6.20 6.10 5.28
N TYR A 15 6.08 4.78 5.37
CA TYR A 15 6.95 3.87 4.64
C TYR A 15 6.64 3.89 3.14
N LEU A 16 5.35 3.88 2.75
CA LEU A 16 4.93 3.99 1.35
C LEU A 16 5.50 5.26 0.72
N GLU A 17 5.29 6.42 1.34
CA GLU A 17 5.78 7.72 0.89
C GLU A 17 7.31 7.73 0.70
N ARG A 18 8.07 7.09 1.60
CA ARG A 18 9.53 7.02 1.48
C ARG A 18 9.97 6.18 0.29
N ILE A 19 9.38 5.00 0.10
CA ILE A 19 9.73 4.15 -1.04
C ILE A 19 9.30 4.84 -2.34
N GLU A 20 8.11 5.45 -2.35
CA GLU A 20 7.57 6.20 -3.49
C GLU A 20 8.50 7.34 -3.91
N ASN A 21 8.97 8.13 -2.94
CA ASN A 21 9.88 9.25 -3.21
C ASN A 21 11.19 8.77 -3.84
N ILE A 22 11.82 7.73 -3.29
CA ILE A 22 13.03 7.16 -3.89
C ILE A 22 12.75 6.65 -5.29
N ALA A 23 11.60 6.01 -5.53
CA ALA A 23 11.22 5.53 -6.85
C ALA A 23 11.01 6.67 -7.86
N ARG A 24 10.26 7.73 -7.49
CA ARG A 24 10.02 8.91 -8.35
C ARG A 24 11.32 9.58 -8.77
N PHE A 25 12.19 9.89 -7.80
CA PHE A 25 13.47 10.50 -8.10
C PHE A 25 14.41 9.52 -8.83
N GLY A 26 14.36 8.24 -8.49
CA GLY A 26 15.12 7.19 -9.18
C GLY A 26 14.78 7.12 -10.66
N VAL A 27 13.50 7.17 -11.03
CA VAL A 27 13.06 7.25 -12.44
C VAL A 27 13.62 8.50 -13.11
N TYR A 28 13.45 9.66 -12.48
CA TYR A 28 13.91 10.93 -13.03
C TYR A 28 15.42 10.93 -13.27
N LEU A 29 16.22 10.55 -12.28
CA LEU A 29 17.67 10.53 -12.38
C LEU A 29 18.17 9.47 -13.37
N ALA A 30 17.55 8.27 -13.39
CA ALA A 30 17.91 7.22 -14.35
C ALA A 30 17.66 7.64 -15.80
N ASN A 31 16.54 8.34 -16.07
CA ASN A 31 16.22 8.87 -17.40
C ASN A 31 17.20 9.96 -17.86
N ASN A 32 17.85 10.64 -16.92
CA ASN A 32 18.91 11.61 -17.20
C ASN A 32 20.31 10.97 -17.27
N GLY A 33 20.40 9.64 -17.25
CA GLY A 33 21.68 8.92 -17.36
C GLY A 33 22.56 9.01 -16.12
N ILE A 34 22.02 9.42 -14.97
CA ILE A 34 22.76 9.51 -13.71
C ILE A 34 23.08 8.09 -13.22
N SER A 35 24.29 7.88 -12.72
CA SER A 35 24.71 6.59 -12.16
C SER A 35 24.09 6.33 -10.79
N ILE A 36 23.92 5.06 -10.38
CA ILE A 36 23.35 4.73 -9.07
C ILE A 36 24.17 5.31 -7.90
N GLN A 37 25.49 5.39 -8.03
CA GLN A 37 26.36 5.98 -7.01
C GLN A 37 26.07 7.48 -6.82
N GLU A 38 25.88 8.20 -7.92
CA GLU A 38 25.54 9.62 -7.87
C GLU A 38 24.09 9.84 -7.42
N MET A 39 23.15 8.97 -7.82
CA MET A 39 21.79 8.99 -7.29
C MET A 39 21.76 8.86 -5.76
N ASN A 40 22.52 7.91 -5.20
CA ASN A 40 22.62 7.70 -3.76
C ASN A 40 23.04 9.00 -3.03
N ASN A 41 24.03 9.73 -3.59
CA ASN A 41 24.47 11.01 -3.03
C ASN A 41 23.39 12.09 -3.11
N ILE A 42 22.70 12.22 -4.26
CA ILE A 42 21.62 13.20 -4.46
C ILE A 42 20.45 12.94 -3.50
N LEU A 43 20.09 11.67 -3.34
CA LEU A 43 19.00 11.23 -2.48
C LEU A 43 19.37 11.26 -0.98
N GLY A 44 20.64 11.47 -0.64
CA GLY A 44 21.12 11.43 0.74
C GLY A 44 21.03 10.04 1.38
N VAL A 45 21.06 8.97 0.57
CA VAL A 45 20.99 7.57 1.04
C VAL A 45 22.30 6.85 0.73
N LYS A 46 22.73 5.97 1.62
CA LYS A 46 23.97 5.18 1.40
C LYS A 46 23.82 4.20 0.24
N ASP A 47 22.66 3.56 0.16
CA ASP A 47 22.29 2.58 -0.86
C ASP A 47 20.77 2.62 -1.04
N ALA A 48 20.30 3.14 -2.17
CA ALA A 48 18.87 3.25 -2.45
C ALA A 48 18.16 1.89 -2.47
N PHE A 49 18.82 0.83 -2.94
CA PHE A 49 18.21 -0.49 -2.98
C PHE A 49 18.04 -1.07 -1.58
N LEU A 50 19.07 -0.96 -0.76
CA LEU A 50 19.01 -1.40 0.63
C LEU A 50 17.98 -0.58 1.41
N TYR A 51 17.96 0.74 1.21
CA TYR A 51 16.97 1.64 1.82
C TYR A 51 15.54 1.20 1.50
N ILE A 52 15.21 1.02 0.21
CA ILE A 52 13.91 0.53 -0.24
C ILE A 52 13.56 -0.80 0.43
N SER A 53 14.48 -1.77 0.43
CA SER A 53 14.22 -3.08 1.03
C SER A 53 13.97 -3.00 2.55
N ASN A 54 14.69 -2.13 3.27
CA ASN A 54 14.51 -1.95 4.70
C ASN A 54 13.15 -1.30 5.03
N GLU A 55 12.79 -0.23 4.31
CA GLU A 55 11.48 0.41 4.47
C GLU A 55 10.35 -0.57 4.11
N PHE A 56 10.54 -1.42 3.10
CA PHE A 56 9.58 -2.47 2.76
C PHE A 56 9.40 -3.52 3.87
N GLN A 57 10.48 -3.95 4.54
CA GLN A 57 10.34 -4.89 5.66
C GLN A 57 9.54 -4.27 6.82
N LEU A 58 9.75 -2.98 7.12
CA LEU A 58 8.97 -2.27 8.13
C LEU A 58 7.50 -2.13 7.72
N LEU A 59 7.25 -1.77 6.46
CA LEU A 59 5.93 -1.69 5.86
C LEU A 59 5.17 -3.02 6.00
N ARG A 60 5.82 -4.13 5.66
CA ARG A 60 5.24 -5.48 5.69
C ARG A 60 4.74 -5.86 7.09
N GLU A 61 5.51 -5.52 8.13
CA GLU A 61 5.10 -5.82 9.52
C GLU A 61 3.88 -5.02 9.95
N ASP A 62 3.82 -3.73 9.60
CA ASP A 62 2.69 -2.87 9.99
C ASP A 62 1.44 -3.15 9.12
N ILE A 63 1.58 -3.45 7.81
CA ILE A 63 0.47 -3.79 6.89
C ILE A 63 -0.22 -5.12 7.23
N ARG A 64 0.52 -6.14 7.71
CA ARG A 64 -0.07 -7.44 8.09
C ARG A 64 -1.20 -7.30 9.12
N GLY A 65 -1.23 -6.19 9.86
CA GLY A 65 -2.30 -5.88 10.79
C GLY A 65 -3.66 -5.59 10.14
N PHE A 66 -3.74 -5.33 8.83
CA PHE A 66 -4.99 -5.03 8.13
C PHE A 66 -5.75 -6.29 7.70
N GLY A 67 -5.06 -7.41 7.47
CA GLY A 67 -5.69 -8.71 7.21
C GLY A 67 -6.46 -8.85 5.89
N ASP A 68 -6.35 -7.87 4.99
CA ASP A 68 -7.05 -7.84 3.71
C ASP A 68 -6.26 -8.52 2.59
N GLU A 69 -6.90 -9.43 1.87
CA GLU A 69 -6.25 -10.24 0.82
C GLU A 69 -5.75 -9.38 -0.36
N ALA A 70 -6.51 -8.35 -0.77
CA ALA A 70 -6.12 -7.48 -1.88
C ALA A 70 -4.87 -6.65 -1.51
N VAL A 71 -4.83 -6.12 -0.28
CA VAL A 71 -3.64 -5.43 0.26
C VAL A 71 -2.43 -6.38 0.32
N MET A 72 -2.61 -7.62 0.78
CA MET A 72 -1.52 -8.60 0.86
C MET A 72 -1.00 -9.05 -0.52
N ASN A 73 -1.90 -9.14 -1.51
CA ASN A 73 -1.52 -9.42 -2.90
C ASN A 73 -0.69 -8.26 -3.48
N ALA A 74 -1.14 -7.02 -3.28
CA ALA A 74 -0.40 -5.83 -3.72
C ALA A 74 0.98 -5.72 -3.04
N LEU A 75 1.05 -6.02 -1.74
CA LEU A 75 2.31 -6.08 -1.00
C LEU A 75 3.28 -7.13 -1.58
N SER A 76 2.76 -8.29 -1.98
CA SER A 76 3.56 -9.37 -2.57
C SER A 76 4.07 -9.00 -3.97
N SER A 77 3.26 -8.26 -4.75
CA SER A 77 3.72 -7.67 -6.01
C SER A 77 4.89 -6.70 -5.76
N LEU A 78 4.78 -5.84 -4.75
CA LEU A 78 5.85 -4.89 -4.41
C LEU A 78 7.13 -5.61 -4.00
N GLU A 79 7.03 -6.66 -3.18
CA GLU A 79 8.15 -7.53 -2.80
C GLU A 79 8.90 -8.05 -4.03
N THR A 80 8.15 -8.62 -4.99
CA THR A 80 8.69 -9.17 -6.23
C THR A 80 9.45 -8.11 -7.02
N THR A 81 8.88 -6.91 -7.14
CA THR A 81 9.51 -5.80 -7.86
C THR A 81 10.79 -5.30 -7.17
N ILE A 82 10.80 -5.19 -5.85
CA ILE A 82 11.98 -4.73 -5.08
C ILE A 82 13.18 -5.67 -5.28
N TYR A 83 12.91 -6.97 -5.33
CA TYR A 83 13.93 -8.02 -5.50
C TYR A 83 14.18 -8.40 -6.97
N ALA A 84 13.54 -7.73 -7.93
CA ALA A 84 13.77 -7.95 -9.35
C ALA A 84 15.21 -7.57 -9.78
N LYS A 85 15.61 -8.07 -10.95
CA LYS A 85 16.90 -7.71 -11.56
C LYS A 85 16.98 -6.21 -11.82
N ARG A 86 18.16 -5.64 -11.61
CA ARG A 86 18.42 -4.18 -11.62
C ARG A 86 19.19 -3.72 -12.85
N ASP A 87 19.09 -4.50 -13.93
CA ASP A 87 19.88 -4.31 -15.16
C ASP A 87 19.52 -3.00 -15.88
N ASN A 88 18.30 -2.50 -15.67
CA ASN A 88 17.83 -1.21 -16.16
C ASN A 88 17.23 -0.42 -14.98
N LEU A 89 17.93 0.63 -14.53
CA LEU A 89 17.52 1.44 -13.38
C LEU A 89 16.21 2.19 -13.61
N SER A 90 16.03 2.76 -14.82
CA SER A 90 14.80 3.50 -15.15
C SER A 90 13.59 2.58 -15.06
N LYS A 91 13.68 1.38 -15.67
CA LYS A 91 12.64 0.37 -15.56
C LYS A 91 12.44 -0.09 -14.12
N TYR A 92 13.52 -0.37 -13.39
CA TYR A 92 13.45 -0.84 -12.00
C TYR A 92 12.68 0.15 -11.10
N PHE A 93 13.04 1.43 -11.12
CA PHE A 93 12.35 2.44 -10.31
C PHE A 93 10.92 2.71 -10.81
N ALA A 94 10.68 2.65 -12.12
CA ALA A 94 9.33 2.81 -12.67
C ALA A 94 8.40 1.66 -12.25
N ASP A 95 8.90 0.42 -12.30
CA ASP A 95 8.15 -0.75 -11.85
C ASP A 95 7.83 -0.63 -10.36
N ILE A 96 8.79 -0.20 -9.52
CA ILE A 96 8.53 0.04 -8.08
C ILE A 96 7.45 1.10 -7.89
N LEU A 97 7.56 2.24 -8.58
CA LEU A 97 6.61 3.34 -8.47
C LEU A 97 5.19 2.89 -8.83
N ASN A 98 5.04 2.17 -9.93
CA ASN A 98 3.74 1.66 -10.37
C ASN A 98 3.13 0.70 -9.34
N THR A 99 3.94 -0.19 -8.76
CA THR A 99 3.46 -1.14 -7.76
C THR A 99 3.14 -0.48 -6.42
N ILE A 100 3.84 0.58 -6.04
CA ILE A 100 3.50 1.39 -4.85
C ILE A 100 2.15 2.07 -5.03
N ILE A 101 1.92 2.72 -6.17
CA ILE A 101 0.63 3.37 -6.46
C ILE A 101 -0.50 2.32 -6.40
N TYR A 102 -0.26 1.11 -6.92
CA TYR A 102 -1.22 0.01 -6.79
C TYR A 102 -1.48 -0.35 -5.31
N LEU A 103 -0.45 -0.50 -4.49
CA LEU A 103 -0.59 -0.81 -3.07
C LEU A 103 -1.31 0.31 -2.30
N GLU A 104 -0.98 1.56 -2.56
CA GLU A 104 -1.64 2.73 -1.96
C GLU A 104 -3.15 2.73 -2.26
N ASN A 105 -3.53 2.48 -3.51
CA ASN A 105 -4.94 2.35 -3.88
C ASN A 105 -5.65 1.24 -3.09
N MET A 106 -5.01 0.06 -2.94
CA MET A 106 -5.60 -1.05 -2.19
C MET A 106 -5.73 -0.72 -0.69
N VAL A 107 -4.73 -0.05 -0.11
CA VAL A 107 -4.79 0.39 1.29
C VAL A 107 -5.88 1.45 1.47
N GLU A 108 -6.00 2.41 0.56
CA GLU A 108 -7.04 3.44 0.64
C GLU A 108 -8.45 2.83 0.56
N GLU A 109 -8.70 1.92 -0.39
CA GLU A 109 -9.98 1.20 -0.49
C GLU A 109 -10.32 0.44 0.79
N ASN A 110 -9.33 -0.16 1.45
CA ASN A 110 -9.54 -0.86 2.73
C ASN A 110 -9.87 0.09 3.90
N LEU A 111 -9.32 1.31 3.87
CA LEU A 111 -9.54 2.33 4.92
C LEU A 111 -10.78 3.19 4.70
N LYS A 112 -11.37 3.17 3.51
CA LYS A 112 -12.59 3.93 3.20
C LYS A 112 -13.74 3.49 4.12
N PRO A 113 -14.53 4.43 4.68
CA PRO A 113 -15.74 4.08 5.43
C PRO A 113 -16.69 3.28 4.52
N GLN A 114 -16.99 2.04 4.90
CA GLN A 114 -18.05 1.30 4.23
C GLN A 114 -19.39 1.91 4.64
N PHE A 115 -19.97 2.72 3.77
CA PHE A 115 -21.32 3.24 3.95
C PHE A 115 -22.31 2.07 3.83
N VAL A 116 -22.60 1.40 4.95
CA VAL A 116 -23.73 0.48 5.03
C VAL A 116 -24.98 1.35 5.03
N SER A 117 -25.59 1.51 3.85
CA SER A 117 -26.94 2.03 3.75
C SER A 117 -27.88 1.04 4.44
N ILE A 118 -28.16 1.27 5.72
CA ILE A 118 -29.27 0.62 6.41
C ILE A 118 -30.54 1.26 5.84
N MET A 119 -31.01 0.76 4.70
CA MET A 119 -32.30 1.17 4.17
C MET A 119 -33.35 0.76 5.22
N PRO A 120 -34.11 1.71 5.80
CA PRO A 120 -35.17 1.35 6.74
C PRO A 120 -36.15 0.45 5.99
N LYS A 121 -36.41 -0.76 6.49
CA LYS A 121 -37.47 -1.60 5.93
C LYS A 121 -38.77 -0.81 6.01
N LYS A 122 -39.50 -0.72 4.89
CA LYS A 122 -40.85 -0.13 4.88
C LYS A 122 -41.71 -0.81 5.95
N GLN A 123 -42.39 0.00 6.74
CA GLN A 123 -43.22 -0.43 7.88
C GLN A 123 -44.38 -1.37 7.47
N GLU A 124 -44.70 -1.43 6.18
CA GLU A 124 -45.73 -2.31 5.60
C GLU A 124 -45.40 -3.81 5.69
N GLU A 125 -44.13 -4.21 5.84
CA GLU A 125 -43.76 -5.63 5.95
C GLU A 125 -43.94 -6.21 7.37
N ILE A 126 -44.02 -5.36 8.41
CA ILE A 126 -44.11 -5.80 9.81
C ILE A 126 -45.52 -6.30 10.12
N GLY A 127 -46.56 -5.67 9.57
CA GLY A 127 -47.96 -6.05 9.79
C GLY A 127 -48.37 -7.40 9.16
N SER A 128 -47.63 -7.85 8.15
CA SER A 128 -47.92 -9.08 7.40
C SER A 128 -47.40 -10.34 8.09
N GLN A 129 -46.29 -10.23 8.84
CA GLN A 129 -45.68 -11.38 9.51
C GLN A 129 -46.36 -11.75 10.83
N GLU A 130 -46.96 -10.78 11.54
CA GLU A 130 -47.70 -11.07 12.78
C GLU A 130 -49.02 -11.79 12.54
N LYS A 131 -49.66 -11.59 11.39
CA LYS A 131 -50.93 -12.26 11.06
C LYS A 131 -50.76 -13.74 10.71
N ILE A 132 -49.60 -14.15 10.21
CA ILE A 132 -49.35 -15.55 9.81
C ILE A 132 -49.04 -16.45 11.03
N LYS A 133 -48.64 -15.87 12.17
CA LYS A 133 -48.36 -16.64 13.40
C LYS A 133 -49.56 -16.86 14.32
N LYS A 134 -50.75 -16.37 13.97
CA LYS A 134 -51.98 -16.48 14.80
C LYS A 134 -53.14 -17.18 14.08
N SER A 135 -52.87 -18.10 13.16
CA SER A 135 -53.87 -18.99 12.56
C SER A 135 -53.48 -20.44 12.72
#